data_AF-A0A1J5QFB5-F1
#
_entry.id   AF-A0A1J5QFB5-F1
#
_cell.length_a   1.000
_cell.length_b   1.000
_cell.length_c   1.000
_cell.angle_alpha   90.00
_cell.angle_beta   90.00
_cell.angle_gamma   90.00
#
_symmetry.space_group_name_H-M   'P 1'
#
loop_
_entity.id
_entity.type
_entity.pdbx_description
1 polymer ?
#
loop_
_entity_poly.entity_id
_entity_poly.type
_entity_poly.pdbx_seq_one_letter_code
_entity_poly.pdbx_strand_id
1 'polypeptide(L)'
;MKYFELSSKSRPSPHWIKFAAASLMAIAIAGCGGGGTTGANSTVPAATKLSASSWEALQPTIDPASITVTVPANGKPVVTFKVTDGQGNPVVGLGGQIAATSAALPVNYNLQFTLAKLIPADTAGNPSKWVSYMVTKPGTITAAQPAVAASGSTPATAATPATVGTWVGTYPTFDNNGTLVDNNDGTYQYTFLRDITAVQAQVNALTDTTTSFKADLDPANLAYDPAATTRLGIILNGNQPGTGTNTPDKVQVTAPVPLLNTFNIGYDFVPNGGAVTATRDIVVKSSCASCHDNRAIGHISSPNATNGIPAGSFVGRNDPRLCVTCHTDQTKYGFVAVTTDANGNYTGAY
;
A
#
# COMPACT_ATOMS: atom_id res chain seq x y z
N MET A 1 52.86 31.76 2.02
CA MET A 1 53.30 30.75 1.02
C MET A 1 52.13 30.48 0.08
N LYS A 2 52.50 30.30 -1.19
CA LYS A 2 51.75 30.27 -2.45
C LYS A 2 50.31 29.72 -2.47
N TYR A 3 49.45 30.52 -3.10
CA TYR A 3 48.26 30.14 -3.85
C TYR A 3 48.57 29.10 -4.95
N PHE A 4 47.61 28.21 -5.22
CA PHE A 4 47.40 27.65 -6.56
C PHE A 4 45.90 27.59 -6.87
N GLU A 5 45.49 28.49 -7.76
CA GLU A 5 44.33 28.32 -8.62
C GLU A 5 44.59 27.19 -9.63
N LEU A 6 43.56 26.40 -9.94
CA LEU A 6 43.47 25.66 -11.19
C LEU A 6 42.18 26.07 -11.90
N SER A 7 42.31 27.14 -12.67
CA SER A 7 41.43 27.48 -13.79
C SER A 7 41.88 26.69 -15.02
N SER A 8 40.97 25.92 -15.62
CA SER A 8 41.19 25.25 -16.91
C SER A 8 39.94 25.31 -17.79
N LYS A 9 39.86 26.41 -18.54
CA LYS A 9 39.54 26.50 -19.98
C LYS A 9 38.69 25.40 -20.62
N SER A 10 37.42 25.75 -20.83
CA SER A 10 36.69 25.73 -22.11
C SER A 10 37.35 25.05 -23.32
N ARG A 11 36.66 24.05 -23.91
CA ARG A 11 36.57 23.75 -25.37
C ARG A 11 35.28 22.95 -25.71
N PRO A 12 34.81 22.99 -26.97
CA PRO A 12 33.38 23.07 -27.33
C PRO A 12 32.71 21.74 -27.70
N SER A 13 31.38 21.78 -27.75
CA SER A 13 30.54 20.72 -28.34
C SER A 13 30.62 20.72 -29.88
N PRO A 14 30.27 19.59 -30.51
CA PRO A 14 29.69 19.62 -31.83
C PRO A 14 28.29 18.99 -31.85
N HIS A 15 27.30 19.85 -32.11
CA HIS A 15 26.03 19.48 -32.72
C HIS A 15 26.25 19.28 -34.23
N TRP A 16 26.14 18.05 -34.71
CA TRP A 16 25.74 17.63 -36.06
C TRP A 16 26.10 16.13 -36.15
N ILE A 17 25.16 15.20 -36.29
CA ILE A 17 24.54 14.82 -37.55
C ILE A 17 23.25 14.06 -37.26
N LYS A 18 22.13 14.52 -37.84
CA LYS A 18 20.99 13.68 -38.17
C LYS A 18 21.20 13.19 -39.60
N PHE A 19 21.33 11.89 -39.82
CA PHE A 19 20.95 11.26 -41.07
C PHE A 19 20.35 9.89 -40.77
N ALA A 20 19.15 9.68 -41.29
CA ALA A 20 18.40 8.46 -41.26
C ALA A 20 19.05 7.39 -42.16
N ALA A 21 19.01 6.13 -41.72
CA ALA A 21 18.96 4.99 -42.63
C ALA A 21 18.39 3.78 -41.88
N ALA A 22 17.15 3.46 -42.19
CA ALA A 22 16.58 2.14 -41.97
C ALA A 22 17.30 1.13 -42.86
N SER A 23 17.59 -0.06 -42.35
CA SER A 23 17.67 -1.29 -43.15
C SER A 23 17.59 -2.52 -42.24
N LEU A 24 16.62 -3.37 -42.59
CA LEU A 24 16.41 -4.75 -42.19
C LEU A 24 17.71 -5.55 -42.03
N MET A 25 17.77 -6.40 -41.00
CA MET A 25 18.16 -7.80 -41.19
C MET A 25 17.57 -8.67 -40.08
N ALA A 26 16.58 -9.47 -40.47
CA ALA A 26 16.10 -10.61 -39.72
C ALA A 26 16.95 -11.84 -40.08
N ILE A 27 17.45 -12.58 -39.09
CA ILE A 27 17.74 -14.01 -39.23
C ILE A 27 17.18 -14.70 -37.98
N ALA A 28 16.25 -15.61 -38.24
CA ALA A 28 15.63 -16.50 -37.28
C ALA A 28 16.61 -17.60 -36.83
N ILE A 29 16.56 -17.96 -35.56
CA ILE A 29 16.76 -19.35 -35.14
C ILE A 29 15.44 -19.78 -34.50
N ALA A 30 14.75 -20.65 -35.23
CA ALA A 30 13.56 -21.36 -34.80
C ALA A 30 13.93 -22.40 -33.74
N GLY A 31 13.11 -22.44 -32.68
CA GLY A 31 13.07 -23.50 -31.68
C GLY A 31 11.66 -23.64 -31.13
N CYS A 32 10.79 -24.28 -31.93
CA CYS A 32 9.65 -25.14 -31.58
C CYS A 32 9.04 -24.99 -30.16
N GLY A 33 7.77 -24.66 -29.91
CA GLY A 33 6.56 -24.47 -30.71
C GLY A 33 5.42 -24.07 -29.74
N GLY A 34 4.24 -23.62 -30.13
CA GLY A 34 3.71 -23.27 -31.45
C GLY A 34 2.40 -22.49 -31.26
N GLY A 35 1.88 -21.96 -32.37
CA GLY A 35 0.49 -21.54 -32.48
C GLY A 35 0.20 -20.06 -32.20
N GLY A 36 0.63 -19.18 -33.11
CA GLY A 36 0.02 -17.86 -33.21
C GLY A 36 -1.41 -18.00 -33.75
N THR A 37 -2.37 -17.47 -33.00
CA THR A 37 -3.70 -17.12 -33.50
C THR A 37 -3.90 -15.61 -33.41
N THR A 38 -4.43 -15.09 -34.50
CA THR A 38 -4.93 -13.74 -34.72
C THR A 38 -5.92 -13.30 -33.64
N GLY A 39 -5.71 -12.11 -33.06
CA GLY A 39 -6.79 -11.20 -32.62
C GLY A 39 -7.91 -11.76 -31.74
N ALA A 40 -7.62 -12.68 -30.83
CA ALA A 40 -8.57 -13.04 -29.77
C ALA A 40 -8.33 -12.14 -28.56
N ASN A 41 -9.40 -11.63 -27.94
CA ASN A 41 -9.37 -11.16 -26.56
C ASN A 41 -8.86 -12.34 -25.72
N SER A 42 -7.54 -12.44 -25.49
CA SER A 42 -6.98 -13.40 -24.55
C SER A 42 -7.62 -13.09 -23.21
N THR A 43 -8.53 -13.97 -22.79
CA THR A 43 -9.20 -13.86 -21.49
C THR A 43 -8.11 -13.91 -20.43
N VAL A 44 -7.81 -12.75 -19.83
CA VAL A 44 -6.88 -12.65 -18.71
C VAL A 44 -7.41 -13.58 -17.62
N PRO A 45 -6.68 -14.62 -17.19
CA PRO A 45 -7.16 -15.52 -16.16
C PRO A 45 -7.36 -14.72 -14.87
N ALA A 46 -8.60 -14.67 -14.38
CA ALA A 46 -8.88 -14.07 -13.09
C ALA A 46 -8.19 -14.84 -11.96
N ALA A 47 -7.77 -14.13 -10.92
CA ALA A 47 -7.22 -14.68 -9.68
C ALA A 47 -8.07 -15.83 -9.11
N THR A 48 -9.40 -15.73 -9.25
CA THR A 48 -10.39 -16.75 -8.86
C THR A 48 -10.30 -18.05 -9.66
N LYS A 49 -9.62 -18.05 -10.82
CA LYS A 49 -9.47 -19.18 -11.74
C LYS A 49 -8.05 -19.73 -11.83
N LEU A 50 -7.09 -19.12 -11.13
CA LEU A 50 -5.73 -19.65 -11.06
C LEU A 50 -5.72 -20.99 -10.31
N SER A 51 -4.82 -21.90 -10.69
CA SER A 51 -4.52 -23.05 -9.85
C SER A 51 -3.83 -22.57 -8.56
N ALA A 52 -3.86 -23.40 -7.51
CA ALA A 52 -3.20 -23.06 -6.25
C ALA A 52 -1.70 -22.73 -6.44
N SER A 53 -0.99 -23.55 -7.23
CA SER A 53 0.42 -23.34 -7.53
C SER A 53 0.68 -22.07 -8.36
N SER A 54 -0.21 -21.72 -9.29
CA SER A 54 -0.11 -20.47 -10.05
C SER A 54 -0.37 -19.25 -9.18
N TRP A 55 -1.27 -19.33 -8.19
CA TRP A 55 -1.48 -18.26 -7.21
C TRP A 55 -0.28 -18.08 -6.27
N GLU A 56 0.24 -19.18 -5.72
CA GLU A 56 1.41 -19.14 -4.83
C GLU A 56 2.64 -18.56 -5.53
N ALA A 57 2.85 -18.94 -6.79
CA ALA A 57 3.93 -18.44 -7.64
C ALA A 57 3.66 -17.05 -8.24
N LEU A 58 2.46 -16.48 -8.03
CA LEU A 58 2.13 -15.16 -8.54
C LEU A 58 3.13 -14.15 -7.96
N GLN A 59 3.70 -13.32 -8.83
CA GLN A 59 4.63 -12.24 -8.49
C GLN A 59 4.01 -10.91 -8.89
N PRO A 60 2.95 -10.47 -8.19
CA PRO A 60 2.28 -9.24 -8.52
C PRO A 60 3.20 -8.05 -8.31
N THR A 61 3.08 -7.05 -9.17
CA THR A 61 3.79 -5.78 -9.10
C THR A 61 2.89 -4.64 -9.53
N ILE A 62 3.18 -3.44 -9.02
CA ILE A 62 2.54 -2.19 -9.42
C ILE A 62 3.65 -1.26 -9.91
N ASP A 63 3.55 -0.83 -11.17
CA ASP A 63 4.41 0.23 -11.70
C ASP A 63 3.99 1.57 -11.06
N PRO A 64 4.90 2.29 -10.38
CA PRO A 64 4.62 3.62 -9.86
C PRO A 64 4.04 4.59 -10.90
N ALA A 65 4.43 4.46 -12.17
CA ALA A 65 3.93 5.30 -13.26
C ALA A 65 2.45 5.05 -13.59
N SER A 66 1.88 3.91 -13.16
CA SER A 66 0.45 3.61 -13.31
C SER A 66 -0.41 4.24 -12.21
N ILE A 67 0.22 4.77 -11.15
CA ILE A 67 -0.49 5.27 -9.98
C ILE A 67 -0.96 6.71 -10.23
N THR A 68 -2.26 6.94 -10.07
CA THR A 68 -2.80 8.30 -9.94
C THR A 68 -3.57 8.41 -8.64
N VAL A 69 -3.49 9.58 -8.00
CA VAL A 69 -4.24 9.88 -6.78
C VAL A 69 -4.93 11.22 -6.96
N THR A 70 -6.23 11.25 -6.69
CA THR A 70 -7.01 12.48 -6.65
C THR A 70 -7.69 12.61 -5.29
N VAL A 71 -7.76 13.83 -4.76
CA VAL A 71 -8.51 14.13 -3.52
C VAL A 71 -9.69 15.03 -3.89
N PRO A 72 -10.87 14.46 -4.15
CA PRO A 72 -12.09 15.22 -4.43
C PRO A 72 -12.53 16.08 -3.24
N ALA A 73 -13.49 16.99 -3.47
CA ALA A 73 -13.99 17.93 -2.46
C ALA A 73 -14.65 17.27 -1.24
N ASN A 74 -15.11 16.02 -1.36
CA ASN A 74 -15.60 15.24 -0.22
C ASN A 74 -14.46 14.64 0.63
N GLY A 75 -13.21 14.96 0.29
CA GLY A 75 -12.00 14.58 1.00
C GLY A 75 -11.69 13.08 1.00
N LYS A 76 -12.37 12.26 0.18
CA LYS A 76 -12.13 10.82 0.07
C LYS A 76 -11.16 10.53 -1.09
N PRO A 77 -9.88 10.20 -0.84
CA PRO A 77 -8.94 9.97 -1.92
C PRO A 77 -9.39 8.85 -2.85
N VAL A 78 -9.15 9.03 -4.16
CA VAL A 78 -9.36 8.04 -5.20
C VAL A 78 -8.00 7.71 -5.81
N VAL A 79 -7.63 6.43 -5.77
CA VAL A 79 -6.38 5.90 -6.30
C VAL A 79 -6.67 5.02 -7.50
N THR A 80 -6.03 5.26 -8.63
CA THR A 80 -5.99 4.30 -9.74
C THR A 80 -4.60 3.69 -9.84
N PHE A 81 -4.50 2.41 -10.17
CA PHE A 81 -3.23 1.71 -10.32
C PHE A 81 -3.39 0.48 -11.21
N LYS A 82 -2.27 -0.05 -11.73
CA LYS A 82 -2.24 -1.29 -12.51
C LYS A 82 -1.44 -2.36 -11.79
N VAL A 83 -1.98 -3.58 -11.75
CA VAL A 83 -1.28 -4.76 -11.24
C VAL A 83 -0.92 -5.69 -12.40
N THR A 84 0.34 -6.10 -12.44
CA THR A 84 0.83 -7.13 -13.37
C THR A 84 1.52 -8.27 -12.63
N ASP A 85 1.65 -9.44 -13.25
CA ASP A 85 2.47 -10.54 -12.74
C ASP A 85 3.96 -10.35 -13.08
N GLY A 86 4.80 -11.33 -12.71
CA GLY A 86 6.23 -11.31 -12.97
C GLY A 86 6.61 -11.42 -14.46
N GLN A 87 5.64 -11.69 -15.33
CA GLN A 87 5.79 -11.72 -16.78
C GLN A 87 5.20 -10.46 -17.46
N GLY A 88 4.63 -9.53 -16.68
CA GLY A 88 4.01 -8.31 -17.17
C GLY A 88 2.56 -8.48 -17.65
N ASN A 89 1.95 -9.65 -17.46
CA ASN A 89 0.53 -9.83 -17.78
C ASN A 89 -0.33 -9.13 -16.73
N PRO A 90 -1.49 -8.56 -17.12
CA PRO A 90 -2.41 -7.98 -16.15
C PRO A 90 -2.92 -9.03 -15.16
N VAL A 91 -2.98 -8.68 -13.88
CA VAL A 91 -3.62 -9.52 -12.84
C VAL A 91 -5.01 -8.98 -12.57
N VAL A 92 -6.03 -9.78 -12.86
CA VAL A 92 -7.46 -9.44 -12.63
C VAL A 92 -8.04 -10.31 -11.53
N GLY A 93 -9.13 -9.88 -10.91
CA GLY A 93 -9.84 -10.62 -9.87
C GLY A 93 -9.25 -10.46 -8.46
N LEU A 94 -8.39 -9.47 -8.23
CA LEU A 94 -7.95 -9.11 -6.86
C LEU A 94 -9.03 -8.32 -6.09
N GLY A 95 -10.09 -7.91 -6.79
CA GLY A 95 -11.21 -7.17 -6.24
C GLY A 95 -12.14 -8.02 -5.37
N GLY A 96 -12.74 -7.37 -4.39
CA GLY A 96 -13.86 -7.88 -3.61
C GLY A 96 -13.68 -7.64 -2.11
N GLN A 97 -14.78 -7.78 -1.39
CA GLN A 97 -14.80 -7.56 0.05
C GLN A 97 -15.33 -8.78 0.79
N ILE A 98 -14.93 -8.91 2.04
CA ILE A 98 -15.37 -9.93 2.99
C ILE A 98 -15.95 -9.25 4.23
N ALA A 99 -16.96 -9.85 4.83
CA ALA A 99 -17.54 -9.37 6.09
C ALA A 99 -17.81 -10.56 7.01
N ALA A 100 -17.28 -10.52 8.24
CA ALA A 100 -17.80 -11.39 9.28
C ALA A 100 -19.21 -10.94 9.68
N THR A 101 -20.05 -11.85 10.17
CA THR A 101 -21.43 -11.53 10.60
C THR A 101 -21.52 -10.40 11.63
N SER A 102 -20.49 -10.21 12.46
CA SER A 102 -20.39 -9.13 13.45
C SER A 102 -19.61 -7.90 12.98
N ALA A 103 -19.08 -7.91 11.75
CA ALA A 103 -18.30 -6.80 11.24
C ALA A 103 -19.21 -5.61 10.92
N ALA A 104 -18.80 -4.43 11.39
CA ALA A 104 -19.54 -3.21 11.13
C ALA A 104 -19.51 -2.80 9.66
N LEU A 105 -18.42 -3.13 8.96
CA LEU A 105 -18.21 -2.88 7.53
C LEU A 105 -17.46 -4.05 6.88
N PRO A 106 -17.71 -4.34 5.60
CA PRO A 106 -16.86 -5.23 4.83
C PRO A 106 -15.47 -4.63 4.63
N VAL A 107 -14.51 -5.51 4.35
CA VAL A 107 -13.10 -5.15 4.09
C VAL A 107 -12.61 -5.79 2.81
N ASN A 108 -11.77 -5.10 2.07
CA ASN A 108 -11.04 -5.67 0.94
C ASN A 108 -10.03 -6.71 1.46
N TYR A 109 -9.98 -7.88 0.82
CA TYR A 109 -9.27 -9.03 1.36
C TYR A 109 -7.81 -9.16 0.88
N ASN A 110 -7.46 -8.62 -0.31
CA ASN A 110 -6.09 -8.67 -0.83
C ASN A 110 -5.38 -7.31 -0.95
N LEU A 111 -6.10 -6.21 -0.77
CA LEU A 111 -5.57 -4.85 -0.98
C LEU A 111 -5.84 -3.98 0.24
N GLN A 112 -4.81 -3.29 0.70
CA GLN A 112 -4.86 -2.36 1.83
C GLN A 112 -4.05 -1.11 1.48
N PHE A 113 -4.49 0.04 1.97
CA PHE A 113 -3.94 1.34 1.59
C PHE A 113 -3.58 2.16 2.81
N THR A 114 -2.47 2.88 2.78
CA THR A 114 -2.10 3.85 3.83
C THR A 114 -1.95 5.23 3.22
N LEU A 115 -2.06 6.29 4.03
CA LEU A 115 -1.82 7.65 3.57
C LEU A 115 -1.18 8.46 4.68
N ALA A 116 -0.03 9.08 4.40
CA ALA A 116 0.70 9.91 5.36
C ALA A 116 1.21 11.20 4.72
N LYS A 117 1.16 12.31 5.45
CA LYS A 117 1.72 13.61 5.05
C LYS A 117 3.13 13.78 5.60
N LEU A 118 4.03 14.33 4.78
CA LEU A 118 5.36 14.73 5.22
C LEU A 118 5.28 16.09 5.90
N ILE A 119 5.70 16.14 7.17
CA ILE A 119 5.93 17.37 7.90
C ILE A 119 7.40 17.75 7.69
N PRO A 120 7.70 18.97 7.22
CA PRO A 120 9.08 19.41 7.03
C PRO A 120 9.80 19.51 8.37
N ALA A 121 11.14 19.61 8.31
CA ALA A 121 11.93 19.98 9.48
C ALA A 121 11.51 21.39 9.95
N ASP A 122 11.51 21.61 11.26
CA ASP A 122 11.13 22.90 11.83
C ASP A 122 12.35 23.77 12.17
N THR A 123 12.09 25.03 12.50
CA THR A 123 13.13 26.00 12.88
C THR A 123 13.74 25.72 14.25
N ALA A 124 13.15 24.83 15.05
CA ALA A 124 13.68 24.38 16.33
C ALA A 124 14.70 23.23 16.17
N GLY A 125 14.93 22.77 14.94
CA GLY A 125 15.89 21.72 14.62
C GLY A 125 15.30 20.31 14.65
N ASN A 126 13.98 20.15 14.81
CA ASN A 126 13.37 18.83 14.69
C ASN A 126 13.44 18.38 13.22
N PRO A 127 13.83 17.12 12.95
CA PRO A 127 13.87 16.61 11.59
C PRO A 127 12.46 16.49 11.01
N SER A 128 12.37 16.36 9.69
CA SER A 128 11.10 16.04 9.03
C SER A 128 10.50 14.74 9.59
N LYS A 129 9.19 14.55 9.47
CA LYS A 129 8.52 13.33 9.94
C LYS A 129 7.26 13.02 9.14
N TRP A 130 6.89 11.74 9.09
CA TRP A 130 5.62 11.31 8.51
C TRP A 130 4.51 11.35 9.56
N VAL A 131 3.36 11.90 9.20
CA VAL A 131 2.13 11.90 10.00
C VAL A 131 1.03 11.22 9.20
N SER A 132 0.51 10.11 9.72
CA SER A 132 -0.49 9.27 9.08
C SER A 132 -1.90 9.84 9.23
N TYR A 133 -2.67 9.84 8.14
CA TYR A 133 -4.11 10.11 8.17
C TYR A 133 -4.92 8.89 8.65
N MET A 134 -4.29 7.71 8.76
CA MET A 134 -4.94 6.45 9.13
C MET A 134 -4.91 6.20 10.64
N VAL A 135 -5.31 7.20 11.42
CA VAL A 135 -5.30 7.20 12.90
C VAL A 135 -6.69 7.23 13.54
N THR A 136 -7.73 7.12 12.71
CA THR A 136 -9.09 6.84 13.16
C THR A 136 -9.62 5.62 12.42
N LYS A 137 -10.65 4.96 12.96
CA LYS A 137 -11.35 3.85 12.30
C LYS A 137 -12.85 3.96 12.52
N PRO A 138 -13.68 3.37 11.64
CA PRO A 138 -15.12 3.39 11.83
C PRO A 138 -15.49 2.75 13.17
N GLY A 139 -16.31 3.44 13.95
CA GLY A 139 -16.89 2.97 15.21
C GLY A 139 -18.27 2.39 14.97
N THR A 140 -19.31 3.04 15.50
CA THR A 140 -20.70 2.67 15.27
C THR A 140 -21.12 3.06 13.84
N ILE A 141 -21.78 2.12 13.16
CA ILE A 141 -22.30 2.30 11.81
C ILE A 141 -23.81 2.53 11.90
N THR A 142 -24.31 3.60 11.30
CA THR A 142 -25.72 4.00 11.38
C THR A 142 -26.56 3.49 10.20
N ALA A 143 -25.92 2.93 9.17
CA ALA A 143 -26.56 2.17 8.11
C ALA A 143 -25.63 1.06 7.61
N ALA A 144 -26.07 -0.20 7.67
CA ALA A 144 -25.28 -1.34 7.21
C ALA A 144 -25.01 -1.23 5.69
N GLN A 145 -23.79 -1.60 5.27
CA GLN A 145 -23.51 -1.76 3.84
C GLN A 145 -24.37 -2.92 3.28
N PRO A 146 -24.93 -2.81 2.06
CA PRO A 146 -25.53 -3.97 1.40
C PRO A 146 -24.53 -5.14 1.31
N ALA A 147 -25.03 -6.36 1.44
CA ALA A 147 -24.22 -7.58 1.28
C ALA A 147 -23.45 -7.53 -0.05
N VAL A 148 -22.15 -7.82 0.02
CA VAL A 148 -21.26 -7.83 -1.14
C VAL A 148 -21.56 -9.04 -2.02
N ALA A 149 -21.52 -8.86 -3.34
CA ALA A 149 -21.62 -9.98 -4.28
C ALA A 149 -20.47 -10.97 -4.04
N ALA A 150 -20.74 -12.26 -4.21
CA ALA A 150 -19.76 -13.31 -3.98
C ALA A 150 -18.53 -13.15 -4.89
N SER A 151 -17.36 -13.48 -4.34
CA SER A 151 -16.09 -13.59 -5.07
C SER A 151 -16.29 -14.34 -6.39
N GLY A 152 -15.95 -13.70 -7.53
CA GLY A 152 -16.01 -14.30 -8.86
C GLY A 152 -17.30 -14.05 -9.67
N SER A 153 -18.20 -13.19 -9.20
CA SER A 153 -19.34 -12.71 -10.01
C SER A 153 -18.96 -11.46 -10.84
N THR A 154 -19.60 -11.30 -12.00
CA THR A 154 -19.53 -10.10 -12.86
C THR A 154 -19.74 -8.81 -12.06
N PRO A 155 -19.20 -7.65 -12.49
CA PRO A 155 -18.99 -6.47 -11.65
C PRO A 155 -20.19 -6.19 -10.75
N ALA A 156 -19.96 -6.30 -9.44
CA ALA A 156 -20.92 -5.84 -8.47
C ALA A 156 -21.12 -4.34 -8.73
N THR A 157 -22.33 -3.95 -9.11
CA THR A 157 -22.76 -2.55 -9.10
C THR A 157 -22.30 -1.92 -7.78
N ALA A 158 -21.57 -0.81 -7.85
CA ALA A 158 -20.98 -0.16 -6.68
C ALA A 158 -22.03 -0.05 -5.56
N ALA A 159 -21.80 -0.77 -4.46
CA ALA A 159 -22.70 -0.73 -3.31
C ALA A 159 -22.73 0.70 -2.76
N THR A 160 -23.91 1.18 -2.36
CA THR A 160 -24.05 2.50 -1.75
C THR A 160 -23.11 2.61 -0.54
N PRO A 161 -22.26 3.65 -0.44
CA PRO A 161 -21.28 3.75 0.64
C PRO A 161 -21.96 3.76 2.01
N ALA A 162 -21.42 2.99 2.96
CA ALA A 162 -21.91 3.01 4.33
C ALA A 162 -21.71 4.39 4.97
N THR A 163 -22.70 4.85 5.74
CA THR A 163 -22.57 6.05 6.56
C THR A 163 -21.99 5.69 7.91
N VAL A 164 -20.77 6.15 8.18
CA VAL A 164 -20.10 5.98 9.47
C VAL A 164 -20.66 7.00 10.46
N GLY A 165 -21.32 6.51 11.52
CA GLY A 165 -21.93 7.37 12.54
C GLY A 165 -20.93 7.95 13.53
N THR A 166 -19.92 7.17 13.92
CA THR A 166 -18.84 7.61 14.81
C THR A 166 -17.48 7.13 14.33
N TRP A 167 -16.45 7.92 14.60
CA TRP A 167 -15.04 7.57 14.37
C TRP A 167 -14.35 7.42 15.72
N VAL A 168 -13.52 6.39 15.86
CA VAL A 168 -12.70 6.15 17.07
C VAL A 168 -11.22 6.22 16.72
N GLY A 169 -10.39 6.66 17.66
CA GLY A 169 -8.94 6.72 17.48
C GLY A 169 -8.29 5.34 17.40
N THR A 170 -7.15 5.27 16.72
CA THR A 170 -6.28 4.09 16.63
C THR A 170 -4.85 4.55 16.35
N TYR A 171 -3.86 3.72 16.71
CA TYR A 171 -2.52 3.87 16.14
C TYR A 171 -2.58 3.77 14.60
N PRO A 172 -1.58 4.30 13.87
CA PRO A 172 -1.57 4.26 12.42
C PRO A 172 -1.79 2.86 11.85
N THR A 173 -2.79 2.74 10.99
CA THR A 173 -3.19 1.50 10.33
C THR A 173 -3.29 1.72 8.81
N PHE A 174 -3.93 0.79 8.12
CA PHE A 174 -4.36 0.91 6.74
C PHE A 174 -5.89 1.09 6.66
N ASP A 175 -6.33 1.62 5.54
CA ASP A 175 -7.71 1.59 5.07
C ASP A 175 -7.89 0.39 4.14
N ASN A 176 -8.88 -0.44 4.44
CA ASN A 176 -9.37 -1.49 3.55
C ASN A 176 -10.91 -1.54 3.56
N ASN A 177 -11.57 -0.52 4.11
CA ASN A 177 -13.03 -0.42 4.16
C ASN A 177 -13.61 0.39 3.00
N GLY A 178 -12.76 1.04 2.20
CA GLY A 178 -13.15 1.71 0.97
C GLY A 178 -13.65 0.75 -0.12
N THR A 179 -14.06 1.33 -1.24
CA THR A 179 -14.58 0.58 -2.39
C THR A 179 -13.46 0.36 -3.41
N LEU A 180 -13.25 -0.89 -3.79
CA LEU A 180 -12.32 -1.28 -4.84
C LEU A 180 -13.09 -1.72 -6.08
N VAL A 181 -12.80 -1.09 -7.21
CA VAL A 181 -13.31 -1.46 -8.53
C VAL A 181 -12.19 -2.15 -9.30
N ASP A 182 -12.48 -3.33 -9.83
CA ASP A 182 -11.64 -4.06 -10.77
C ASP A 182 -12.18 -3.84 -12.18
N ASN A 183 -11.36 -3.26 -13.07
CA ASN A 183 -11.76 -2.96 -14.44
C ASN A 183 -11.63 -4.18 -15.39
N ASN A 184 -11.25 -5.34 -14.85
CA ASN A 184 -11.04 -6.60 -15.58
C ASN A 184 -9.95 -6.56 -16.66
N ASP A 185 -9.01 -5.63 -16.56
CA ASP A 185 -7.87 -5.47 -17.48
C ASP A 185 -6.52 -5.31 -16.72
N GLY A 186 -6.53 -5.55 -15.41
CA GLY A 186 -5.41 -5.38 -14.50
C GLY A 186 -5.33 -3.98 -13.90
N THR A 187 -6.20 -3.05 -14.31
CA THR A 187 -6.34 -1.74 -13.68
C THR A 187 -7.42 -1.78 -12.60
N TYR A 188 -7.17 -1.03 -11.53
CA TYR A 188 -8.03 -0.96 -10.36
C TYR A 188 -8.24 0.50 -9.96
N GLN A 189 -9.39 0.77 -9.34
CA GLN A 189 -9.67 2.03 -8.67
C GLN A 189 -10.07 1.77 -7.22
N TYR A 190 -9.37 2.39 -6.28
CA TYR A 190 -9.73 2.39 -4.87
C TYR A 190 -10.23 3.76 -4.44
N THR A 191 -11.43 3.83 -3.88
CA THR A 191 -11.93 5.03 -3.21
C THR A 191 -11.92 4.78 -1.71
N PHE A 192 -11.17 5.61 -0.97
CA PHE A 192 -11.10 5.51 0.47
C PHE A 192 -12.47 5.73 1.11
N LEU A 193 -12.77 4.97 2.18
CA LEU A 193 -13.91 5.28 3.02
C LEU A 193 -13.69 6.60 3.77
N ARG A 194 -12.45 6.83 4.22
CA ARG A 194 -12.06 7.98 5.03
C ARG A 194 -12.08 9.28 4.23
N ASP A 195 -12.70 10.29 4.82
CA ASP A 195 -12.48 11.69 4.47
C ASP A 195 -11.23 12.18 5.23
N ILE A 196 -10.14 12.43 4.50
CA ILE A 196 -8.86 12.86 5.09
C ILE A 196 -8.87 14.33 5.55
N THR A 197 -9.83 15.13 5.07
CA THR A 197 -9.99 16.52 5.48
C THR A 197 -10.63 16.63 6.86
N ALA A 198 -11.40 15.61 7.28
CA ALA A 198 -12.07 15.56 8.57
C ALA A 198 -11.20 14.96 9.70
N VAL A 199 -10.06 14.34 9.40
CA VAL A 199 -9.28 13.54 10.38
C VAL A 199 -8.82 14.36 11.58
N GLN A 200 -8.34 15.59 11.36
CA GLN A 200 -7.94 16.47 12.47
C GLN A 200 -9.10 16.74 13.43
N ALA A 201 -10.27 17.08 12.90
CA ALA A 201 -11.46 17.35 13.71
C ALA A 201 -11.91 16.09 14.48
N GLN A 202 -11.85 14.91 13.84
CA GLN A 202 -12.14 13.63 14.49
C GLN A 202 -11.20 13.36 15.65
N VAL A 203 -9.88 13.56 15.46
CA VAL A 203 -8.88 13.35 16.52
C VAL A 203 -9.04 14.37 17.66
N ASN A 204 -9.33 15.63 17.34
CA ASN A 204 -9.58 16.65 18.36
C ASN A 204 -10.81 16.36 19.23
N ALA A 205 -11.78 15.63 18.70
CA ALA A 205 -12.99 15.21 19.41
C ALA A 205 -12.80 13.93 20.25
N LEU A 206 -11.64 13.26 20.18
CA LEU A 206 -11.37 12.07 21.00
C LEU A 206 -11.22 12.43 22.48
N THR A 207 -11.67 11.51 23.31
CA THR A 207 -11.44 11.54 24.76
C THR A 207 -10.22 10.70 25.10
N ASP A 208 -9.32 11.27 25.90
CA ASP A 208 -8.13 10.56 26.35
C ASP A 208 -8.49 9.40 27.29
N THR A 209 -7.71 8.32 27.22
CA THR A 209 -7.77 7.20 28.17
C THR A 209 -6.41 7.00 28.83
N THR A 210 -6.26 5.97 29.67
CA THR A 210 -4.99 5.68 30.36
C THR A 210 -3.83 5.37 29.41
N THR A 211 -4.10 4.87 28.20
CA THR A 211 -3.08 4.50 27.20
C THR A 211 -3.29 5.17 25.85
N SER A 212 -4.34 5.97 25.69
CA SER A 212 -4.72 6.57 24.42
C SER A 212 -4.86 8.07 24.59
N PHE A 213 -3.76 8.81 24.40
CA PHE A 213 -3.77 10.27 24.46
C PHE A 213 -3.87 10.85 23.06
N LYS A 214 -4.85 11.71 22.80
CA LYS A 214 -5.03 12.36 21.50
C LYS A 214 -3.78 13.11 21.03
N ALA A 215 -2.97 13.61 21.96
CA ALA A 215 -1.69 14.27 21.67
C ALA A 215 -0.70 13.34 20.95
N ASP A 216 -0.74 12.03 21.23
CA ASP A 216 0.10 11.04 20.56
C ASP A 216 -0.23 10.98 19.06
N LEU A 217 -1.48 11.23 18.66
CA LEU A 217 -1.89 11.24 17.26
C LEU A 217 -1.47 12.48 16.48
N ASP A 218 -0.73 13.41 17.11
CA ASP A 218 -0.22 14.64 16.51
C ASP A 218 -1.31 15.50 15.82
N PRO A 219 -2.36 15.93 16.56
CA PRO A 219 -3.50 16.65 16.00
C PRO A 219 -3.11 17.95 15.30
N ALA A 220 -2.04 18.64 15.75
CA ALA A 220 -1.57 19.86 15.12
C ALA A 220 -1.14 19.65 13.66
N ASN A 221 -0.61 18.46 13.34
CA ASN A 221 -0.10 18.13 12.02
C ASN A 221 -1.08 17.33 11.15
N LEU A 222 -2.29 17.01 11.66
CA LEU A 222 -3.31 16.24 10.94
C LEU A 222 -4.20 17.06 9.99
N ALA A 223 -4.09 18.40 9.97
CA ALA A 223 -4.81 19.20 8.98
C ALA A 223 -4.47 18.74 7.56
N TYR A 224 -5.47 18.61 6.69
CA TYR A 224 -5.21 18.32 5.28
C TYR A 224 -4.47 19.50 4.63
N ASP A 225 -3.36 19.19 3.96
CA ASP A 225 -2.58 20.16 3.20
C ASP A 225 -2.39 19.63 1.78
N PRO A 226 -3.07 20.22 0.78
CA PRO A 226 -2.97 19.75 -0.59
C PRO A 226 -1.64 20.08 -1.27
N ALA A 227 -0.80 20.94 -0.68
CA ALA A 227 0.52 21.31 -1.19
C ALA A 227 1.66 20.50 -0.54
N ALA A 228 1.38 19.75 0.53
CA ALA A 228 2.38 18.92 1.18
C ALA A 228 2.63 17.62 0.39
N THR A 229 3.87 17.15 0.42
CA THR A 229 4.17 15.80 -0.06
C THR A 229 3.42 14.78 0.80
N THR A 230 2.69 13.91 0.13
CA THR A 230 1.89 12.84 0.72
C THR A 230 2.37 11.51 0.18
N ARG A 231 2.49 10.51 1.05
CA ARG A 231 2.84 9.13 0.70
C ARG A 231 1.62 8.25 0.77
N LEU A 232 1.29 7.63 -0.36
CA LEU A 232 0.36 6.51 -0.47
C LEU A 232 1.13 5.21 -0.25
N GLY A 233 0.69 4.38 0.68
CA GLY A 233 1.12 2.98 0.73
C GLY A 233 0.09 2.09 0.05
N ILE A 234 0.55 1.11 -0.73
CA ILE A 234 -0.29 0.03 -1.26
C ILE A 234 0.31 -1.29 -0.79
N ILE A 235 -0.53 -2.16 -0.23
CA ILE A 235 -0.16 -3.51 0.22
C ILE A 235 -1.01 -4.51 -0.55
N LEU A 236 -0.36 -5.46 -1.20
CA LEU A 236 -0.99 -6.58 -1.90
C LEU A 236 -0.51 -7.89 -1.26
N ASN A 237 -1.41 -8.57 -0.55
CA ASN A 237 -1.14 -9.81 0.18
C ASN A 237 -2.41 -10.65 0.36
N GLY A 238 -2.33 -11.76 1.10
CA GLY A 238 -3.49 -12.57 1.48
C GLY A 238 -3.61 -13.86 0.67
N ASN A 239 -4.75 -14.54 0.81
CA ASN A 239 -5.01 -15.82 0.15
C ASN A 239 -5.70 -15.63 -1.21
N GLN A 240 -5.72 -16.69 -2.01
CA GLN A 240 -6.49 -16.75 -3.24
C GLN A 240 -7.98 -16.47 -2.94
N PRO A 241 -8.68 -15.64 -3.73
CA PRO A 241 -10.12 -15.44 -3.59
C PRO A 241 -10.87 -16.77 -3.48
N GLY A 242 -11.75 -16.90 -2.48
CA GLY A 242 -12.51 -18.14 -2.20
C GLY A 242 -11.81 -19.16 -1.29
N THR A 243 -10.55 -18.92 -0.91
CA THR A 243 -9.78 -19.81 -0.02
C THR A 243 -9.49 -19.16 1.33
N GLY A 244 -9.25 -19.97 2.37
CA GLY A 244 -9.03 -19.44 3.72
C GLY A 244 -10.22 -18.59 4.17
N THR A 245 -9.97 -17.44 4.78
CA THR A 245 -11.00 -16.45 5.15
C THR A 245 -11.34 -15.46 4.04
N ASN A 246 -10.80 -15.61 2.83
CA ASN A 246 -11.12 -14.77 1.66
C ASN A 246 -12.43 -15.23 1.00
N THR A 247 -13.46 -15.43 1.82
CA THR A 247 -14.82 -15.83 1.45
C THR A 247 -15.78 -14.71 1.85
N PRO A 248 -16.96 -14.57 1.22
CA PRO A 248 -17.87 -13.45 1.49
C PRO A 248 -18.19 -13.26 2.99
N ASP A 249 -18.39 -14.36 3.72
CA ASP A 249 -18.74 -14.35 5.15
C ASP A 249 -17.52 -14.38 6.08
N LYS A 250 -16.30 -14.32 5.53
CA LYS A 250 -15.03 -14.42 6.25
C LYS A 250 -14.88 -15.73 7.04
N VAL A 251 -15.56 -16.80 6.61
CA VAL A 251 -15.51 -18.14 7.19
C VAL A 251 -14.65 -19.05 6.33
N GLN A 252 -13.72 -19.77 6.95
CA GLN A 252 -12.88 -20.75 6.25
C GLN A 252 -13.66 -22.04 5.99
N VAL A 253 -13.99 -22.27 4.71
CA VAL A 253 -14.59 -23.53 4.22
C VAL A 253 -13.66 -24.29 3.26
N THR A 254 -12.67 -23.60 2.69
CA THR A 254 -11.62 -24.17 1.82
C THR A 254 -10.27 -23.83 2.41
N ALA A 255 -9.31 -24.77 2.36
CA ALA A 255 -7.96 -24.56 2.87
C ALA A 255 -7.32 -23.31 2.23
N PRO A 256 -6.58 -22.49 3.00
CA PRO A 256 -5.97 -21.26 2.50
C PRO A 256 -4.90 -21.58 1.46
N VAL A 257 -4.92 -20.84 0.34
CA VAL A 257 -3.86 -20.82 -0.66
C VAL A 257 -3.21 -19.43 -0.60
N PRO A 258 -2.07 -19.26 0.08
CA PRO A 258 -1.48 -17.94 0.32
C PRO A 258 -0.75 -17.39 -0.91
N LEU A 259 -0.73 -16.06 -1.05
CA LEU A 259 0.19 -15.39 -1.95
C LEU A 259 1.58 -15.35 -1.32
N LEU A 260 2.55 -16.06 -1.90
CA LEU A 260 3.91 -16.14 -1.34
C LEU A 260 4.77 -14.93 -1.72
N ASN A 261 4.59 -14.38 -2.92
CA ASN A 261 5.31 -13.16 -3.33
C ASN A 261 4.42 -11.93 -3.13
N THR A 262 4.22 -11.52 -1.89
CA THR A 262 3.46 -10.29 -1.61
C THR A 262 4.16 -9.04 -2.15
N PHE A 263 3.39 -8.02 -2.53
CA PHE A 263 3.91 -6.75 -3.00
C PHE A 263 3.53 -5.60 -2.07
N ASN A 264 4.41 -4.62 -1.93
CA ASN A 264 4.11 -3.37 -1.27
C ASN A 264 4.97 -2.23 -1.81
N ILE A 265 4.41 -1.03 -1.78
CA ILE A 265 5.08 0.18 -2.25
C ILE A 265 4.66 1.40 -1.42
N GLY A 266 5.59 2.33 -1.20
CA GLY A 266 5.30 3.72 -0.84
C GLY A 266 5.48 4.68 -2.03
N TYR A 267 4.40 5.33 -2.46
CA TYR A 267 4.36 6.29 -3.57
C TYR A 267 4.16 7.73 -3.08
N ASP A 268 5.09 8.63 -3.41
CA ASP A 268 4.99 10.06 -3.03
C ASP A 268 4.30 10.87 -4.13
N PHE A 269 3.41 11.77 -3.74
CA PHE A 269 2.71 12.70 -4.62
C PHE A 269 2.38 13.99 -3.88
N VAL A 270 1.94 15.02 -4.61
CA VAL A 270 1.37 16.25 -4.01
C VAL A 270 -0.10 16.34 -4.44
N PRO A 271 -1.06 16.38 -3.50
CA PRO A 271 -2.48 16.28 -3.85
C PRO A 271 -3.01 17.36 -4.81
N ASN A 272 -2.44 18.57 -4.80
CA ASN A 272 -2.81 19.64 -5.74
C ASN A 272 -2.16 19.50 -7.15
N GLY A 273 -1.45 18.40 -7.41
CA GLY A 273 -0.75 18.17 -8.68
C GLY A 273 0.62 18.83 -8.79
N GLY A 274 1.11 19.46 -7.71
CA GLY A 274 2.48 19.99 -7.65
C GLY A 274 3.56 18.92 -7.76
N ALA A 275 4.79 19.35 -8.03
CA ALA A 275 5.94 18.45 -8.01
C ALA A 275 6.29 18.06 -6.57
N VAL A 276 6.69 16.80 -6.37
CA VAL A 276 7.29 16.35 -5.11
C VAL A 276 8.67 16.99 -4.97
N THR A 277 8.81 17.95 -4.06
CA THR A 277 10.06 18.69 -3.82
C THR A 277 10.78 18.25 -2.54
N ALA A 278 10.09 17.51 -1.66
CA ALA A 278 10.66 16.98 -0.43
C ALA A 278 10.23 15.53 -0.25
N THR A 279 11.18 14.67 0.14
CA THR A 279 10.91 13.28 0.53
C THR A 279 11.64 12.98 1.83
N ARG A 280 11.30 11.84 2.45
CA ARG A 280 11.98 11.34 3.64
C ARG A 280 12.31 9.86 3.46
N ASP A 281 13.34 9.62 2.67
CA ASP A 281 13.94 8.30 2.44
C ASP A 281 15.28 8.24 3.17
N ILE A 282 15.28 7.62 4.35
CA ILE A 282 16.46 7.54 5.22
C ILE A 282 17.27 6.28 4.92
N VAL A 283 16.56 5.19 4.59
CA VAL A 283 17.14 3.88 4.32
C VAL A 283 16.55 3.32 3.02
N VAL A 284 17.35 2.52 2.33
CA VAL A 284 16.92 1.75 1.16
C VAL A 284 16.88 0.28 1.52
N LYS A 285 15.93 -0.49 1.00
CA LYS A 285 15.77 -1.91 1.37
C LYS A 285 17.07 -2.72 1.21
N SER A 286 17.86 -2.41 0.17
CA SER A 286 19.14 -3.08 -0.09
C SER A 286 20.20 -2.85 0.99
N SER A 287 20.13 -1.79 1.79
CA SER A 287 21.08 -1.60 2.90
C SER A 287 20.88 -2.60 4.04
N CYS A 288 19.73 -3.29 4.06
CA CYS A 288 19.42 -4.33 5.05
C CYS A 288 19.72 -5.74 4.52
N ALA A 289 19.87 -5.90 3.21
CA ALA A 289 19.98 -7.18 2.50
C ALA A 289 21.12 -8.07 3.03
N SER A 290 22.29 -7.49 3.30
CA SER A 290 23.45 -8.27 3.77
C SER A 290 23.22 -9.08 5.05
N CYS A 291 22.27 -8.67 5.89
CA CYS A 291 21.91 -9.38 7.12
C CYS A 291 20.53 -10.06 7.05
N HIS A 292 19.68 -9.63 6.12
CA HIS A 292 18.28 -10.03 6.02
C HIS A 292 17.88 -10.68 4.69
N ASP A 293 18.82 -10.97 3.79
CA ASP A 293 18.53 -11.73 2.58
C ASP A 293 17.96 -13.10 2.96
N ASN A 294 16.78 -13.41 2.43
CA ASN A 294 15.97 -14.56 2.84
C ASN A 294 15.64 -14.57 4.34
N ARG A 295 15.38 -13.40 4.93
CA ARG A 295 14.84 -13.20 6.29
C ARG A 295 13.84 -12.06 6.28
N ALA A 296 12.89 -12.04 7.22
CA ALA A 296 11.94 -10.94 7.30
C ALA A 296 12.61 -9.66 7.84
N ILE A 297 12.17 -8.53 7.28
CA ILE A 297 12.48 -7.16 7.74
C ILE A 297 11.18 -6.49 8.23
N GLY A 298 10.07 -7.23 8.32
CA GLY A 298 8.79 -6.62 8.65
C GLY A 298 7.68 -7.60 8.98
N HIS A 299 6.46 -7.16 8.70
CA HIS A 299 5.27 -7.87 9.14
C HIS A 299 5.06 -9.13 8.32
N ILE A 300 5.19 -10.26 9.01
CA ILE A 300 5.16 -11.66 8.59
C ILE A 300 6.56 -12.26 8.29
N SER A 301 7.15 -12.84 9.33
CA SER A 301 7.96 -14.06 9.25
C SER A 301 7.33 -15.05 10.19
N SER A 302 6.87 -16.19 9.69
CA SER A 302 6.54 -17.28 10.59
C SER A 302 7.63 -18.34 10.49
N PRO A 303 8.34 -18.65 11.60
CA PRO A 303 9.23 -19.81 11.63
C PRO A 303 8.43 -21.11 11.45
N ASN A 304 7.12 -21.08 11.66
CA ASN A 304 6.21 -22.21 11.55
C ASN A 304 5.24 -22.05 10.37
N ALA A 305 4.74 -23.16 9.83
CA ALA A 305 3.68 -23.09 8.84
C ALA A 305 2.41 -22.47 9.47
N THR A 306 1.78 -21.50 8.80
CA THR A 306 0.56 -20.83 9.31
C THR A 306 -0.28 -20.34 8.13
N ASN A 307 -1.59 -20.59 8.15
CA ASN A 307 -2.51 -20.22 7.06
C ASN A 307 -2.01 -20.63 5.66
N GLY A 308 -1.50 -21.86 5.52
CA GLY A 308 -0.98 -22.37 4.25
C GLY A 308 0.41 -21.84 3.87
N ILE A 309 0.95 -20.84 4.58
CA ILE A 309 2.30 -20.32 4.33
C ILE A 309 3.31 -21.38 4.82
N PRO A 310 4.23 -21.87 3.96
CA PRO A 310 5.24 -22.83 4.37
C PRO A 310 6.19 -22.26 5.44
N ALA A 311 6.64 -23.10 6.37
CA ALA A 311 7.63 -22.72 7.38
C ALA A 311 8.88 -22.11 6.74
N GLY A 312 9.38 -21.00 7.29
CA GLY A 312 10.55 -20.31 6.76
C GLY A 312 10.28 -19.44 5.52
N SER A 313 9.01 -19.30 5.09
CA SER A 313 8.65 -18.33 4.04
C SER A 313 8.59 -16.91 4.60
N PHE A 314 9.00 -15.94 3.80
CA PHE A 314 9.00 -14.51 4.14
C PHE A 314 8.01 -13.77 3.26
N VAL A 315 6.76 -13.71 3.73
CA VAL A 315 5.67 -13.00 3.05
C VAL A 315 5.39 -11.70 3.79
N GLY A 316 4.76 -10.71 3.17
CA GLY A 316 4.28 -9.51 3.85
C GLY A 316 5.06 -8.22 3.56
N ARG A 317 5.13 -7.33 4.56
CA ARG A 317 5.51 -5.91 4.36
C ARG A 317 7.01 -5.71 4.56
N ASN A 318 7.71 -5.20 3.55
CA ASN A 318 9.18 -5.08 3.60
C ASN A 318 9.77 -3.87 2.84
N ASP A 319 8.94 -3.00 2.26
CA ASP A 319 9.38 -1.71 1.73
C ASP A 319 9.47 -0.67 2.87
N PRO A 320 10.68 -0.13 3.18
CA PRO A 320 10.83 0.93 4.17
C PRO A 320 9.94 2.15 3.89
N ARG A 321 9.67 2.46 2.61
CA ARG A 321 8.80 3.57 2.23
C ARG A 321 7.35 3.33 2.66
N LEU A 322 6.86 2.09 2.61
CA LEU A 322 5.58 1.72 3.21
C LEU A 322 5.65 1.78 4.74
N CYS A 323 6.69 1.20 5.36
CA CYS A 323 6.77 1.05 6.81
C CYS A 323 6.55 2.36 7.57
N VAL A 324 7.15 3.45 7.08
CA VAL A 324 7.05 4.78 7.71
C VAL A 324 5.65 5.43 7.63
N THR A 325 4.72 4.85 6.87
CA THR A 325 3.32 5.31 6.85
C THR A 325 2.50 4.77 8.02
N CYS A 326 2.98 3.72 8.69
CA CYS A 326 2.39 3.15 9.90
C CYS A 326 3.30 3.35 11.13
N HIS A 327 4.61 3.25 10.96
CA HIS A 327 5.58 3.42 12.04
C HIS A 327 5.96 4.90 12.21
N THR A 328 4.98 5.70 12.61
CA THR A 328 5.16 7.10 13.01
C THR A 328 5.16 7.23 14.52
N ASP A 329 5.48 8.41 15.05
CA ASP A 329 5.35 8.68 16.50
C ASP A 329 3.92 8.48 17.03
N GLN A 330 2.93 8.50 16.14
CA GLN A 330 1.52 8.26 16.47
C GLN A 330 1.25 6.82 16.93
N THR A 331 2.21 5.91 16.76
CA THR A 331 2.15 4.55 17.31
C THR A 331 2.09 4.52 18.83
N LYS A 332 2.42 5.60 19.55
CA LYS A 332 2.24 5.70 21.01
C LYS A 332 0.78 5.56 21.42
N TYR A 333 -0.16 5.97 20.57
CA TYR A 333 -1.59 5.91 20.87
C TYR A 333 -2.08 4.47 21.05
N GLY A 334 -2.58 4.16 22.25
CA GLY A 334 -3.08 2.84 22.61
C GLY A 334 -2.03 1.92 23.24
N PHE A 335 -0.79 2.38 23.41
CA PHE A 335 0.31 1.61 23.98
C PHE A 335 0.73 2.20 25.32
N VAL A 336 1.08 1.32 26.26
CA VAL A 336 1.71 1.75 27.52
C VAL A 336 3.12 2.22 27.20
N ALA A 337 3.52 3.38 27.72
CA ALA A 337 4.89 3.84 27.61
C ALA A 337 5.81 2.87 28.36
N VAL A 338 6.82 2.34 27.67
CA VAL A 338 7.85 1.53 28.33
C VAL A 338 8.65 2.44 29.25
N THR A 339 8.65 2.12 30.53
CA THR A 339 9.48 2.79 31.54
C THR A 339 10.83 2.09 31.67
N THR A 340 11.83 2.82 32.15
CA THR A 340 13.11 2.25 32.57
C THR A 340 13.17 2.17 34.09
N ASP A 341 13.79 1.13 34.63
CA ASP A 341 14.11 1.05 36.05
C ASP A 341 15.23 2.05 36.40
N ALA A 342 15.57 2.15 37.69
CA ALA A 342 16.63 3.00 38.17
C ALA A 342 18.02 2.69 37.57
N ASN A 343 18.18 1.53 36.93
CA ASN A 343 19.41 1.07 36.29
C ASN A 343 19.39 1.29 34.77
N GLY A 344 18.32 1.89 34.22
CA GLY A 344 18.17 2.13 32.78
C GLY A 344 17.67 0.92 31.99
N ASN A 345 17.28 -0.18 32.65
CA ASN A 345 16.69 -1.33 31.96
C ASN A 345 15.22 -1.06 31.67
N TYR A 346 14.76 -1.41 30.48
CA TYR A 346 13.34 -1.37 30.15
C TYR A 346 12.55 -2.35 31.04
N THR A 347 11.54 -1.85 31.74
CA THR A 347 10.74 -2.64 32.71
C THR A 347 9.60 -3.41 32.07
N GLY A 348 9.53 -3.42 30.73
CA GLY A 348 8.53 -4.14 29.96
C GLY A 348 9.00 -4.33 28.52
N ALA A 349 8.52 -5.38 27.89
CA ALA A 349 8.63 -5.57 26.45
C ALA A 349 7.36 -5.05 25.76
N TYR A 350 7.52 -4.50 24.56
CA TYR A 350 6.46 -4.53 23.55
C TYR A 350 6.38 -5.93 22.95
#